data_AF-A0A6M0FV00-F1
#
_entry.id   AF-A0A6M0FV00-F1
#
_cell.length_a   1.000
_cell.length_b   1.000
_cell.length_c   1.000
_cell.angle_alpha   90.00
_cell.angle_beta   90.00
_cell.angle_gamma   90.00
#
_symmetry.space_group_name_H-M   'P 1'
#
loop_
_entity.id
_entity.type
_entity.pdbx_description
1 polymer ?
#
loop_
_entity_poly.entity_id
_entity_poly.type
_entity_poly.pdbx_seq_one_letter_code
_entity_poly.pdbx_strand_id
1 'polypeptide(L)'
;MKPQLQQAIDLAQSLSFIEQLELLKAVSNIVQRADVQQVDLLKMQNQDFWKTRSIKDLVEEQQPPKITDLSLLSIDFWVREEPIDEFLSFLHQQRQPEQLKSL
;
A
#
# COMPACT_ATOMS: atom_id res chain seq x y z
N MET A 1 2.03 8.76 19.45
CA MET A 1 1.35 9.79 18.63
C MET A 1 1.96 11.15 18.94
N LYS A 2 2.05 12.09 17.98
CA LYS A 2 2.69 13.40 18.21
C LYS A 2 1.88 14.19 19.27
N PRO A 3 2.50 14.71 20.35
CA PRO A 3 1.79 15.37 21.45
C PRO A 3 0.97 16.58 21.01
N GLN A 4 1.41 17.26 19.95
CA GLN A 4 0.74 18.40 19.33
C GLN A 4 -0.60 18.02 18.69
N LEU A 5 -0.72 16.81 18.14
CA LEU A 5 -1.96 16.34 17.53
C LEU A 5 -3.01 16.07 18.61
N GLN A 6 -2.60 15.46 19.73
CA GLN A 6 -3.50 15.20 20.84
C GLN A 6 -4.03 16.50 21.44
N GLN A 7 -3.14 17.48 21.68
CA GLN A 7 -3.55 18.81 22.15
C GLN A 7 -4.54 19.50 21.20
N ALA A 8 -4.34 19.38 19.89
CA ALA A 8 -5.27 19.93 18.92
C ALA A 8 -6.65 19.24 18.94
N ILE A 9 -6.68 17.91 19.15
CA ILE A 9 -7.92 17.14 19.30
C ILE A 9 -8.65 17.55 20.58
N ASP A 10 -7.93 17.65 21.70
CA ASP A 10 -8.51 18.02 22.99
C ASP A 10 -9.10 19.45 22.94
N LEU A 11 -8.40 20.38 22.28
CA LEU A 11 -8.92 21.73 22.03
C LEU A 11 -10.16 21.72 21.12
N ALA A 12 -10.15 20.94 20.03
CA ALA A 12 -11.30 20.83 19.14
C ALA A 12 -12.54 20.27 19.85
N GLN A 13 -12.36 19.35 20.81
CA GLN A 13 -13.45 18.81 21.63
C GLN A 13 -14.00 19.83 22.62
N SER A 14 -13.19 20.79 23.07
CA SER A 14 -13.62 21.85 24.00
C SER A 14 -14.42 22.99 23.34
N LEU A 15 -14.46 23.04 22.01
CA LEU A 15 -15.19 24.06 21.25
C LEU A 15 -16.71 23.90 21.38
N SER A 16 -17.46 24.99 21.17
CA SER A 16 -18.91 24.92 21.03
C SER A 16 -19.32 24.18 19.75
N PHE A 17 -20.57 23.72 19.69
CA PHE A 17 -21.08 22.98 18.54
C PHE A 17 -20.95 23.75 17.21
N ILE A 18 -21.16 25.06 17.23
CA ILE A 18 -21.04 25.92 16.03
C ILE A 18 -19.58 25.98 15.57
N GLU A 19 -18.66 26.15 16.49
CA GLU A 19 -17.22 26.22 16.20
C GLU A 19 -16.68 24.87 15.71
N GLN A 20 -17.19 23.75 16.26
CA GLN A 20 -16.87 22.41 15.76
C GLN A 20 -17.33 22.21 14.32
N LEU A 21 -18.51 22.75 13.96
CA LEU A 21 -19.06 22.65 12.61
C LEU A 21 -18.26 23.48 11.59
N GLU A 22 -17.84 24.68 11.98
CA GLU A 22 -16.95 25.51 11.15
C GLU A 22 -15.55 24.89 11.02
N LEU A 23 -15.01 24.30 12.09
CA LEU A 23 -13.75 23.56 12.05
C LEU A 23 -13.85 22.37 11.09
N LEU A 24 -14.93 21.58 11.17
CA LEU A 24 -15.16 20.44 10.29
C LEU A 24 -15.22 20.88 8.82
N LYS A 25 -15.90 22.00 8.53
CA LYS A 25 -15.98 22.58 7.19
C LYS A 25 -14.61 23.03 6.67
N ALA A 26 -13.81 23.66 7.53
CA ALA A 26 -12.44 24.07 7.19
C ALA A 26 -11.53 22.86 6.91
N VAL A 27 -11.57 21.84 7.75
CA VAL A 27 -10.80 20.59 7.58
C VAL A 27 -11.23 19.87 6.30
N SER A 28 -12.54 19.75 6.04
CA SER A 28 -13.07 19.14 4.82
C SER A 28 -12.54 19.83 3.56
N ASN A 29 -12.53 21.17 3.53
CA ASN A 29 -11.98 21.93 2.40
C ASN A 29 -10.48 21.72 2.19
N ILE A 30 -9.72 21.60 3.28
CA ILE A 30 -8.26 21.33 3.21
C ILE A 30 -8.02 19.93 2.66
N VAL A 31 -8.74 18.93 3.17
CA VAL A 31 -8.62 17.53 2.72
C VAL A 31 -9.00 17.40 1.25
N GLN A 32 -10.10 18.02 0.81
CA GLN A 32 -10.50 18.00 -0.61
C GLN A 32 -9.43 18.62 -1.51
N ARG A 33 -8.80 19.74 -1.11
CA ARG A 33 -7.73 20.37 -1.89
C ARG A 33 -6.47 19.50 -1.94
N ALA A 34 -6.12 18.86 -0.83
CA ALA A 34 -4.98 17.95 -0.77
C ALA A 34 -5.20 16.70 -1.66
N ASP A 35 -6.43 16.18 -1.70
CA ASP A 35 -6.80 15.03 -2.52
C ASP A 35 -6.77 15.37 -4.02
N VAL A 36 -7.25 16.56 -4.41
CA VAL A 36 -7.14 17.06 -5.80
C VAL A 36 -5.68 17.15 -6.24
N GLN A 37 -4.76 17.59 -5.37
CA GLN A 37 -3.33 17.62 -5.67
C GLN A 37 -2.72 16.20 -5.78
N GLN A 38 -3.17 15.24 -4.97
CA GLN A 38 -2.74 13.84 -5.09
C GLN A 38 -3.27 13.18 -6.37
N VAL A 39 -4.51 13.47 -6.76
CA VAL A 39 -5.11 12.98 -8.01
C VAL A 39 -4.35 13.50 -9.23
N ASP A 40 -3.87 14.75 -9.21
CA ASP A 40 -3.03 15.28 -10.30
C ASP A 40 -1.64 14.65 -10.36
N LEU A 41 -1.01 14.36 -9.22
CA LEU A 41 0.26 13.63 -9.17
C LEU A 41 0.13 12.18 -9.66
N LEU A 42 -0.96 11.50 -9.28
CA LEU A 42 -1.27 10.15 -9.76
C LEU A 42 -1.61 10.15 -11.24
N LYS A 43 -2.32 11.16 -11.76
CA LYS A 43 -2.58 11.31 -13.21
C LYS A 43 -1.30 11.55 -14.01
N MET A 44 -0.36 12.35 -13.50
CA MET A 44 0.94 12.56 -14.14
C MET A 44 1.77 11.27 -14.20
N GLN A 45 1.81 10.48 -13.13
CA GLN A 45 2.49 9.18 -13.13
C GLN A 45 1.81 8.16 -14.06
N ASN A 46 0.48 8.19 -14.15
CA ASN A 46 -0.28 7.26 -15.00
C ASN A 46 -0.11 7.57 -16.49
N GLN A 47 0.04 8.84 -16.87
CA GLN A 47 0.28 9.21 -18.28
C GLN A 47 1.57 8.61 -18.83
N ASP A 48 2.65 8.57 -18.05
CA ASP A 48 3.91 7.96 -18.49
C ASP A 48 3.87 6.43 -18.51
N PHE A 49 3.02 5.82 -17.67
CA PHE A 49 2.78 4.39 -17.66
C PHE A 49 2.02 3.91 -18.92
N TRP A 50 1.01 4.66 -19.37
CA TRP A 50 0.22 4.33 -20.57
C TRP A 50 0.82 4.85 -21.88
N LYS A 51 1.94 5.57 -21.85
CA LYS A 51 2.69 5.87 -23.07
C LYS A 51 3.17 4.56 -23.68
N THR A 52 2.65 4.24 -24.86
CA THR A 52 3.09 3.09 -25.65
C THR A 52 4.60 3.22 -25.90
N ARG A 53 5.41 2.52 -25.11
CA ARG A 53 6.86 2.40 -25.35
C ARG A 53 7.08 1.34 -26.41
N SER A 54 7.94 1.62 -27.38
CA SER A 54 8.36 0.59 -28.32
C SER A 54 9.36 -0.35 -27.67
N ILE A 55 9.45 -1.59 -28.18
CA ILE A 55 10.47 -2.55 -27.73
C ILE A 55 11.88 -1.96 -27.90
N LYS A 56 12.11 -1.11 -28.90
CA LYS A 56 13.40 -0.45 -29.13
C LYS A 56 13.74 0.52 -28.00
N ASP A 57 12.79 1.34 -27.58
CA ASP A 57 12.98 2.29 -26.47
C ASP A 57 13.34 1.55 -25.18
N LEU A 58 12.67 0.42 -24.92
CA LEU A 58 12.95 -0.42 -23.75
C LEU A 58 14.34 -1.07 -23.81
N VAL A 59 14.79 -1.51 -24.99
CA VAL A 59 16.11 -2.12 -25.18
C VAL A 59 17.23 -1.09 -25.00
N GLU A 60 17.04 0.13 -25.49
CA GLU A 60 18.02 1.22 -25.33
C GLU A 60 18.14 1.69 -23.87
N GLU A 61 17.01 1.76 -23.15
CA GLU A 61 16.97 2.18 -21.74
C GLU A 61 17.51 1.11 -20.80
N GLN A 62 17.11 -0.15 -20.98
CA GLN A 62 17.47 -1.24 -20.06
C GLN A 62 18.83 -1.87 -20.37
N GLN A 63 19.35 -1.68 -21.59
CA GLN A 63 20.59 -2.27 -22.07
C GLN A 63 20.78 -3.73 -21.60
N PRO A 64 19.81 -4.62 -21.90
CA PRO A 64 19.81 -5.97 -21.35
C PRO A 64 21.14 -6.66 -21.68
N PRO A 65 21.79 -7.30 -20.69
CA PRO A 65 23.10 -7.88 -20.88
C PRO A 65 23.02 -9.00 -21.93
N LYS A 66 23.98 -9.03 -22.85
CA LYS A 66 24.14 -10.15 -23.78
C LYS A 66 24.60 -11.36 -22.98
N ILE A 67 23.72 -12.34 -22.83
CA ILE A 67 24.03 -13.58 -22.12
C ILE A 67 25.01 -14.39 -22.97
N THR A 68 26.27 -14.37 -22.57
CA THR A 68 27.37 -15.13 -23.21
C THR A 68 27.69 -16.42 -22.45
N ASP A 69 27.21 -16.52 -21.21
CA ASP A 69 27.35 -17.68 -20.33
C ASP A 69 25.98 -18.01 -19.72
N LEU A 70 25.52 -19.24 -19.94
CA LEU A 70 24.22 -19.72 -19.49
C LEU A 70 24.18 -20.02 -17.99
N SER A 71 25.33 -20.13 -17.32
CA SER A 71 25.41 -20.28 -15.87
C SER A 71 24.96 -19.00 -15.11
N LEU A 72 24.88 -17.86 -15.80
CA LEU A 72 24.30 -16.63 -15.26
C LEU A 72 22.78 -16.71 -15.10
N LEU A 73 22.12 -17.65 -15.77
CA LEU A 73 20.68 -17.88 -15.67
C LEU A 73 20.32 -18.88 -14.55
N SER A 74 21.28 -19.60 -13.99
CA SER A 74 21.03 -20.59 -12.93
C SER A 74 20.91 -19.98 -11.52
N ILE A 75 20.46 -18.73 -11.44
CA ILE A 75 20.17 -18.09 -10.15
C ILE A 75 18.78 -18.55 -9.69
N ASP A 76 18.66 -18.97 -8.43
CA ASP A 76 17.37 -19.30 -7.81
C ASP A 76 16.55 -18.02 -7.59
N PHE A 77 15.74 -17.66 -8.59
CA PHE A 77 14.79 -16.54 -8.51
C PHE A 77 13.64 -16.79 -7.54
N TRP A 78 13.42 -18.05 -7.17
CA TRP A 78 12.37 -18.44 -6.26
C TRP A 78 12.92 -18.44 -4.85
N VAL A 79 12.43 -17.49 -4.03
CA VAL A 79 12.58 -17.61 -2.57
C VAL A 79 12.08 -19.00 -2.21
N ARG A 80 12.90 -19.75 -1.47
CA ARG A 80 12.55 -21.07 -0.95
C ARG A 80 11.11 -21.00 -0.42
N GLU A 81 10.22 -21.80 -0.99
CA GLU A 81 8.80 -21.81 -0.63
C GLU A 81 8.69 -21.81 0.90
N GLU A 82 7.83 -20.94 1.45
CA GLU A 82 7.50 -20.99 2.87
C GLU A 82 7.11 -22.43 3.22
N PRO A 83 7.63 -22.99 4.32
CA PRO A 83 7.42 -24.39 4.63
C PRO A 83 5.92 -24.66 4.67
N ILE A 84 5.47 -25.58 3.82
CA ILE A 84 4.05 -25.96 3.67
C ILE A 84 3.42 -26.35 5.02
N ASP A 85 4.24 -26.73 5.99
CA ASP A 85 3.87 -27.03 7.37
C ASP A 85 3.12 -25.89 8.07
N GLU A 86 3.45 -24.62 7.80
CA GLU A 86 2.77 -23.47 8.41
C GLU A 86 1.35 -23.32 7.85
N PHE A 87 1.21 -23.48 6.53
CA PHE A 87 -0.09 -23.50 5.86
C PHE A 87 -0.95 -24.69 6.27
N LEU A 88 -0.35 -25.88 6.40
CA LEU A 88 -1.04 -27.08 6.87
C LEU A 88 -1.49 -26.92 8.33
N SER A 89 -0.65 -26.34 9.19
CA SER A 89 -0.98 -26.02 10.58
C SER A 89 -2.19 -25.08 10.67
N PHE A 90 -2.21 -24.03 9.84
CA PHE A 90 -3.37 -23.13 9.73
C PHE A 90 -4.64 -23.87 9.30
N LEU A 91 -4.57 -24.71 8.26
CA LEU A 91 -5.73 -25.49 7.80
C LEU A 91 -6.23 -26.51 8.82
N HIS A 92 -5.33 -27.08 9.64
CA HIS A 92 -5.70 -27.93 10.75
C HIS A 92 -6.42 -27.15 11.85
N GLN A 93 -5.95 -25.94 12.16
CA GLN A 93 -6.56 -25.05 13.15
C GLN A 93 -7.96 -24.59 12.71
N GLN A 94 -8.15 -24.28 11.43
CA GLN A 94 -9.45 -23.92 10.86
C GLN A 94 -10.44 -25.10 10.77
N ARG A 95 -9.93 -26.34 10.70
CA ARG A 95 -10.74 -27.56 10.61
C ARG A 95 -11.02 -28.24 11.94
N GLN A 96 -10.55 -27.71 13.08
CA GLN A 96 -11.08 -28.16 14.36
C GLN A 96 -12.48 -27.54 14.52
N PRO A 97 -13.58 -28.32 14.39
CA PRO A 97 -14.86 -27.85 14.90
C PRO A 97 -14.70 -27.62 16.41
N GLU A 98 -15.55 -26.75 16.97
CA GLU A 98 -15.73 -26.44 18.38
C GLU A 98 -15.88 -27.69 19.29
N GLN A 99 -14.86 -28.53 19.37
CA GLN A 99 -14.80 -29.65 20.28
C GLN A 99 -14.30 -29.09 21.60
N LEU A 100 -15.27 -28.83 22.48
CA LEU A 100 -15.19 -28.65 23.94
C LEU A 100 -15.84 -27.35 24.43
N LYS A 101 -17.17 -27.21 24.24
CA LYS A 101 -18.05 -26.59 25.25
C LYS A 101 -19.43 -27.29 25.33
N SER A 102 -19.43 -28.61 25.52
CA SER A 102 -20.51 -29.28 26.26
C SER A 102 -20.02 -30.61 26.82
N LEU A 103 -19.35 -30.57 27.96
CA LEU A 103 -19.35 -31.63 28.97
C LEU A 103 -19.25 -30.94 30.34
#